data_AF-A0A2S8WUE8-F1
#
_entry.id   AF-A0A2S8WUE8-F1
#
_cell.length_a   1.000
_cell.length_b   1.000
_cell.length_c   1.000
_cell.angle_alpha   90.00
_cell.angle_beta   90.00
_cell.angle_gamma   90.00
#
_symmetry.space_group_name_H-M   'P 1'
#
loop_
_entity.id
_entity.type
_entity.pdbx_description
1 polymer ?
#
loop_
_entity_poly.entity_id
_entity_poly.type
_entity_poly.pdbx_seq_one_letter_code
_entity_poly.pdbx_strand_id
1 'polypeptide(L)'
;MMKLVQDTDGNIRMRSIYPQGARVTVVFTDGTEEEFTGKRLNELRTEANAAYRLANGLDAKGFDRNKGKPVARNKVIEFVPVRPGMSKK
;
A
#
# COMPACT_ATOMS: atom_id res chain seq x y z
N MET A 1 -0.64 -19.29 -6.08
CA MET A 1 -0.41 -17.99 -6.74
C MET A 1 -1.54 -17.06 -6.31
N MET A 2 -1.23 -15.87 -5.80
CA MET A 2 -2.25 -14.95 -5.27
C MET A 2 -2.62 -13.91 -6.33
N LYS A 3 -3.90 -13.62 -6.50
CA LYS A 3 -4.39 -12.50 -7.33
C LYS A 3 -5.00 -11.41 -6.45
N LEU A 4 -4.65 -10.16 -6.71
CA LEU A 4 -5.27 -8.97 -6.13
C LEU A 4 -5.94 -8.18 -7.24
N VAL A 5 -7.11 -7.61 -6.97
CA VAL A 5 -7.83 -6.76 -7.91
C VAL A 5 -7.73 -5.33 -7.42
N GLN A 6 -7.39 -4.42 -8.33
CA GLN A 6 -7.37 -2.99 -8.08
C GLN A 6 -8.81 -2.46 -7.96
N ASP A 7 -9.05 -1.64 -6.95
CA ASP A 7 -10.31 -0.91 -6.79
C ASP A 7 -10.42 0.27 -7.78
N THR A 8 -11.61 0.86 -7.85
CA THR A 8 -11.90 2.01 -8.71
C THR A 8 -11.09 3.26 -8.35
N ASP A 9 -10.55 3.32 -7.14
CA ASP A 9 -9.72 4.43 -6.65
C ASP A 9 -8.22 4.21 -6.99
N GLY A 10 -7.90 3.12 -7.70
CA GLY A 10 -6.55 2.81 -8.14
C GLY A 10 -5.68 2.10 -7.09
N ASN A 11 -6.28 1.60 -6.01
CA ASN A 11 -5.58 0.95 -4.90
C ASN A 11 -5.83 -0.57 -4.89
N ILE A 12 -4.94 -1.32 -4.26
CA ILE A 12 -5.17 -2.71 -3.88
C ILE A 12 -5.26 -2.80 -2.36
N ARG A 13 -6.07 -3.74 -1.86
CA ARG A 13 -6.20 -3.97 -0.42
C ARG A 13 -5.21 -5.01 0.09
N MET A 14 -4.18 -4.56 0.79
CA MET A 14 -3.19 -5.38 1.47
C MET A 14 -3.47 -5.47 2.97
N ARG A 15 -4.00 -6.61 3.44
CA ARG A 15 -4.25 -6.84 4.87
C ARG A 15 -2.98 -7.19 5.66
N SER A 16 -1.96 -7.75 5.01
CA SER A 16 -0.73 -8.23 5.64
C SER A 16 0.52 -7.92 4.78
N ILE A 17 1.70 -8.11 5.37
CA ILE A 17 2.99 -8.04 4.69
C ILE A 17 3.21 -9.36 3.96
N TYR A 18 3.65 -9.29 2.70
CA TYR A 18 3.93 -10.50 1.92
C TYR A 18 5.37 -10.98 2.12
N PRO A 19 5.62 -12.31 2.10
CA PRO A 19 6.98 -12.83 2.01
C PRO A 19 7.71 -12.27 0.78
N GLN A 20 9.00 -11.97 0.89
CA GLN A 20 9.74 -11.25 -0.16
C GLN A 20 9.73 -11.98 -1.52
N GLY A 21 9.85 -13.32 -1.50
CA GLY A 21 9.83 -14.17 -2.69
C GLY A 21 8.42 -14.56 -3.18
N ALA A 22 7.35 -14.10 -2.50
CA ALA A 22 5.99 -14.38 -2.96
C ALA A 22 5.72 -13.66 -4.28
N ARG A 23 5.06 -14.34 -5.22
CA ARG A 23 4.55 -13.74 -6.46
C ARG A 23 3.06 -13.47 -6.32
N VAL A 24 2.69 -12.23 -6.60
CA VAL A 24 1.32 -11.73 -6.49
C VAL A 24 0.96 -11.05 -7.80
N THR A 25 -0.05 -11.54 -8.49
CA THR A 25 -0.56 -10.89 -9.70
C THR A 25 -1.57 -9.83 -9.29
N VAL A 26 -1.41 -8.61 -9.81
CA VAL A 26 -2.37 -7.53 -9.66
C VAL A 26 -3.13 -7.39 -10.97
N VAL A 27 -4.47 -7.45 -10.89
CA VAL A 27 -5.38 -7.15 -11.99
C VAL A 27 -5.80 -5.70 -11.85
N PHE A 28 -5.45 -4.89 -12.83
CA PHE A 28 -5.78 -3.48 -12.86
C PHE A 28 -7.18 -3.24 -13.41
N THR A 29 -7.73 -2.06 -13.10
CA THR A 29 -9.06 -1.64 -13.56
C THR A 29 -9.16 -1.47 -15.08
N ASP A 30 -8.04 -1.31 -15.77
CA ASP A 30 -7.94 -1.28 -17.24
C ASP A 30 -7.95 -2.68 -17.89
N GLY A 31 -8.05 -3.74 -17.08
CA GLY A 31 -8.05 -5.13 -17.52
C GLY A 31 -6.64 -5.71 -17.75
N THR A 32 -5.57 -4.93 -17.57
CA THR A 32 -4.21 -5.46 -17.62
C THR A 32 -3.87 -6.22 -16.33
N GLU A 33 -2.94 -7.16 -16.42
CA GLU A 33 -2.40 -7.89 -15.26
C GLU A 33 -0.89 -7.73 -15.20
N GLU A 34 -0.34 -7.56 -14.00
CA GLU A 34 1.10 -7.51 -13.77
C GLU A 34 1.49 -8.30 -12.54
N GLU A 35 2.60 -9.04 -12.63
CA GLU A 35 3.13 -9.80 -11.50
C GLU A 35 4.06 -8.94 -10.66
N PHE A 36 3.75 -8.82 -9.37
CA PHE A 36 4.57 -8.16 -8.38
C PHE A 36 5.23 -9.18 -7.46
N THR A 37 6.42 -8.83 -6.97
CA THR A 37 7.01 -9.53 -5.83
C THR A 37 6.40 -9.00 -4.54
N GLY A 38 6.32 -9.87 -3.52
CA GLY A 38 5.89 -9.48 -2.19
C GLY A 38 6.75 -8.36 -1.62
N LYS A 39 8.07 -8.39 -1.89
CA LYS A 39 9.00 -7.30 -1.58
C LYS A 39 8.51 -5.96 -2.14
N ARG A 40 8.22 -5.91 -3.45
CA ARG A 40 7.79 -4.68 -4.14
C ARG A 40 6.47 -4.14 -3.59
N LEU A 41 5.50 -5.01 -3.31
CA LEU A 41 4.22 -4.59 -2.70
C LEU A 41 4.41 -4.01 -1.29
N ASN A 42 5.32 -4.57 -0.50
CA ASN A 42 5.62 -4.06 0.84
C ASN A 42 6.30 -2.68 0.79
N GLU A 43 7.16 -2.44 -0.20
CA GLU A 43 7.78 -1.12 -0.44
C GLU A 43 6.71 -0.08 -0.79
N LEU A 44 5.83 -0.39 -1.76
CA LEU A 44 4.71 0.48 -2.13
C LEU A 44 3.80 0.79 -0.93
N ARG A 45 3.53 -0.22 -0.08
CA ARG A 45 2.78 -0.01 1.16
C ARG A 45 3.49 0.95 2.10
N THR A 46 4.81 0.87 2.20
CA THR A 46 5.61 1.76 3.06
C THR A 46 5.59 3.20 2.53
N GLU A 47 5.77 3.37 1.22
CA GLU A 47 5.67 4.67 0.54
C GLU A 47 4.28 5.30 0.73
N ALA A 48 3.21 4.53 0.54
CA ALA A 48 1.83 4.99 0.72
C ALA A 48 1.53 5.43 2.17
N ASN A 49 2.00 4.66 3.16
CA ASN A 49 1.87 5.05 4.57
C ASN A 49 2.64 6.34 4.88
N ALA A 50 3.83 6.53 4.30
CA ALA A 50 4.60 7.76 4.47
C ALA A 50 3.87 8.97 3.86
N ALA A 51 3.33 8.83 2.65
CA ALA A 51 2.55 9.88 1.99
C ALA A 51 1.31 10.27 2.80
N TYR A 52 0.58 9.28 3.34
CA TYR A 52 -0.57 9.55 4.19
C TYR A 52 -0.20 10.27 5.49
N ARG A 53 0.91 9.86 6.13
CA ARG A 53 1.41 10.54 7.33
C ARG A 53 1.72 12.01 7.03
N LEU A 54 2.43 12.27 5.94
CA LEU A 54 2.74 13.63 5.51
C LEU A 54 1.47 14.46 5.25
N ALA A 55 0.51 13.90 4.52
CA ALA A 55 -0.76 14.58 4.20
C ALA A 55 -1.61 14.90 5.45
N ASN A 56 -1.46 14.13 6.52
CA ASN A 56 -2.20 14.31 7.77
C ASN A 56 -1.37 14.97 8.88
N GLY A 57 -0.14 15.44 8.60
CA GLY A 57 0.74 16.05 9.61
C GLY A 57 1.15 15.09 10.74
N LEU A 58 1.17 13.78 10.46
CA LEU A 58 1.51 12.74 11.43
C LEU A 58 3.02 12.53 11.47
N ASP A 59 3.57 12.23 12.66
CA ASP A 59 4.96 11.82 12.79
C ASP A 59 5.22 10.41 12.22
N ALA A 60 6.48 9.98 12.23
CA ALA A 60 6.88 8.66 11.71
C ALA A 60 6.19 7.48 12.43
N LYS A 61 5.65 7.72 13.63
CA LYS A 61 4.90 6.76 14.43
C LYS A 61 3.38 6.89 14.26
N GLY A 62 2.91 7.80 13.40
CA GLY A 62 1.50 8.03 13.12
C GLY A 62 0.80 8.97 14.11
N PHE A 63 1.53 9.77 14.88
CA PHE A 63 0.93 10.69 15.86
C PHE A 63 0.80 12.11 15.30
N ASP A 64 -0.41 12.68 15.43
CA ASP A 64 -0.63 14.12 15.34
C ASP A 64 -0.22 14.75 16.69
N ARG A 65 0.92 15.45 16.70
CA ARG A 65 1.43 16.10 17.92
C ARG A 65 0.72 17.40 18.27
N ASN A 66 -0.11 17.93 17.36
CA ASN A 66 -0.83 19.18 17.54
C ASN A 66 -2.23 18.96 18.13
N LYS A 67 -2.87 17.82 17.87
CA LYS A 67 -4.25 17.55 18.32
C LYS A 67 -4.40 16.66 19.55
N GLY A 68 -3.31 16.16 20.15
CA GLY A 68 -3.33 15.42 21.42
C GLY A 68 -4.11 14.09 21.43
N LYS A 69 -4.90 13.78 20.40
CA LYS A 69 -5.61 12.52 20.21
C LYS A 69 -4.88 11.69 19.14
N PRO A 70 -4.51 10.44 19.43
CA PRO A 70 -3.91 9.57 18.43
C PRO A 70 -4.95 9.29 17.33
N VAL A 71 -4.67 9.74 16.10
CA VAL A 71 -5.35 9.21 14.92
C VAL A 71 -4.94 7.75 14.82
N ALA A 72 -5.73 6.87 15.44
CA ALA A 72 -5.56 5.42 15.58
C ALA A 72 -4.11 4.95 15.35
N ARG A 73 -3.35 4.82 16.46
CA ARG A 73 -1.95 4.36 16.59
C ARG A 73 -1.51 3.19 15.67
N ASN A 74 -2.45 2.45 15.09
CA ASN A 74 -2.25 1.28 14.25
C ASN A 74 -3.02 1.29 12.93
N LYS A 75 -3.51 2.45 12.43
CA LYS A 75 -4.17 2.48 11.11
C LYS A 75 -3.12 2.35 10.01
N VAL A 76 -2.61 1.13 9.84
CA VAL A 76 -1.83 0.79 8.66
C VAL A 76 -2.78 0.94 7.49
N ILE A 77 -2.42 1.76 6.52
CA ILE A 77 -3.20 1.85 5.31
C ILE A 77 -3.14 0.49 4.63
N GLU A 78 -4.32 -0.11 4.50
CA GLU A 78 -4.53 -1.33 3.73
C GLU A 78 -4.61 -1.01 2.23
N PHE A 79 -4.92 0.23 1.86
CA PHE A 79 -5.04 0.70 0.48
C PHE A 79 -3.69 1.12 -0.08
N VAL A 80 -3.11 0.27 -0.92
CA VAL A 80 -1.83 0.54 -1.55
C VAL A 80 -2.08 0.99 -2.99
N PRO A 81 -1.75 2.23 -3.36
CA PRO A 81 -1.89 2.70 -4.73
C PRO A 81 -0.93 1.91 -5.62
N VAL A 82 -1.45 1.42 -6.75
CA VAL A 82 -0.69 0.66 -7.74
C VAL A 82 -1.03 1.14 -9.14
N ARG A 83 -0.09 1.01 -10.07
CA ARG A 83 -0.28 1.29 -11.50
C ARG A 83 0.51 0.30 -12.35
N PRO A 84 0.11 0.07 -13.61
CA PRO A 84 0.91 -0.69 -14.55
C PRO A 84 2.34 -0.16 -14.64
N GLY A 85 3.32 -1.06 -14.67
CA GLY A 85 4.75 -0.78 -14.74
C GLY A 85 5.45 -0.63 -13.38
N MET A 86 4.75 -0.77 -12.25
CA MET A 86 5.35 -0.61 -10.92
C MET A 86 6.05 -1.88 -10.39
N SER A 87 6.00 -3.02 -11.08
CA SER A 87 6.59 -4.29 -10.58
C SER A 87 8.12 -4.36 -10.63
N LYS A 88 8.78 -3.57 -11.49
CA LYS A 88 10.20 -3.74 -11.86
C LYS A 88 11.18 -2.71 -11.28
N LYS A 89 10.79 -1.95 -10.26
CA LYS A 89 11.67 -0.92 -9.70
C LYS A 89 12.85 -1.51 -8.92
#